data_AF-A0A6J4HK27-F1
#
_entry.id   AF-A0A6J4HK27-F1
#
_cell.length_a   1.000
_cell.length_b   1.000
_cell.length_c   1.000
_cell.angle_alpha   90.00
_cell.angle_beta   90.00
_cell.angle_gamma   90.00
#
_symmetry.space_group_name_H-M   'P 1'
#
loop_
_entity.id
_entity.type
_entity.pdbx_description
1 polymer ?
#
loop_
_entity_poly.entity_id
_entity_poly.type
_entity_poly.pdbx_seq_one_letter_code
_entity_poly.pdbx_strand_id
1 'polypeptide(L)'
;MSTPEATAPTPRATTSDPSRSIRAARGTVRTAKSWQTEAPLRMLMNNLDPEVAERPEDLVVYGGTGRAARSWEAYDAIVRSLEDLEDDETLLVQSGKPVGIFRTNPWAPRVLLANSNLVGDWATWPEFRRLEAEG
;
A
#
# COMPACT_ATOMS: atom_id res chain seq x y z
N MET A 1 16.34 41.36 -1.17
CA MET A 1 15.58 40.38 -1.97
C MET A 1 16.30 39.05 -1.83
N SER A 2 15.85 38.20 -0.91
CA SER A 2 16.42 36.88 -0.68
C SER A 2 15.82 35.91 -1.69
N THR A 3 16.67 35.31 -2.51
CA THR A 3 16.30 34.24 -3.45
C THR A 3 15.74 33.05 -2.67
N PRO A 4 14.62 32.43 -3.08
CA PRO A 4 14.13 31.24 -2.41
C PRO A 4 15.09 30.08 -2.71
N GLU A 5 15.56 29.43 -1.65
CA GLU A 5 16.37 28.22 -1.71
C GLU A 5 15.53 27.10 -2.33
N ALA A 6 16.01 26.51 -3.43
CA ALA A 6 15.33 25.41 -4.09
C ALA A 6 15.35 24.19 -3.16
N THR A 7 14.20 23.83 -2.61
CA THR A 7 13.99 22.60 -1.84
C THR A 7 14.50 21.41 -2.65
N ALA A 8 15.45 20.66 -2.10
CA ALA A 8 15.99 19.46 -2.74
C ALA A 8 14.84 18.48 -3.09
N PRO A 9 14.87 17.81 -4.25
CA PRO A 9 13.82 16.88 -4.64
C PRO A 9 13.75 15.74 -3.61
N THR A 10 12.56 15.50 -3.07
CA THR A 10 12.27 14.34 -2.22
C THR A 10 12.72 13.07 -2.94
N PRO A 11 13.48 12.17 -2.31
CA PRO A 11 13.90 10.93 -2.95
C PRO A 11 12.67 10.16 -3.43
N ARG A 12 12.69 9.78 -4.71
CA ARG A 12 11.58 9.09 -5.36
C ARG A 12 11.45 7.69 -4.76
N ALA A 13 10.26 7.36 -4.30
CA ALA A 13 9.95 6.06 -3.70
C ALA A 13 10.20 4.91 -4.70
N THR A 14 10.74 3.79 -4.22
CA THR A 14 11.19 2.66 -5.03
C THR A 14 9.99 1.83 -5.47
N THR A 15 9.79 1.69 -6.79
CA THR A 15 8.64 0.94 -7.34
C THR A 15 9.03 -0.41 -7.93
N SER A 16 10.32 -0.74 -8.02
CA SER A 16 10.84 -2.00 -8.57
C SER A 16 11.96 -2.53 -7.70
N ASP A 17 11.87 -3.79 -7.27
CA ASP A 17 12.92 -4.48 -6.50
C ASP A 17 12.92 -5.98 -6.85
N PRO A 18 13.77 -6.42 -7.80
CA PRO A 18 13.82 -7.80 -8.27
C PRO A 18 14.42 -8.77 -7.25
N SER A 19 15.00 -8.28 -6.14
CA SER A 19 15.56 -9.14 -5.10
C SER A 19 14.50 -9.71 -4.15
N ARG A 20 13.31 -9.11 -4.14
CA ARG A 20 12.22 -9.47 -3.23
C ARG A 20 11.39 -10.60 -3.81
N SER A 21 11.12 -11.61 -2.98
CA SER A 21 10.11 -12.63 -3.24
C SER A 21 9.15 -12.67 -2.06
N ILE A 22 7.93 -12.19 -2.28
CA ILE A 22 6.90 -12.09 -1.24
C ILE A 22 6.01 -13.32 -1.33
N ARG A 23 5.70 -13.95 -0.20
CA ARG A 23 4.70 -15.02 -0.10
C ARG A 23 3.96 -14.90 1.20
N ALA A 24 2.68 -15.23 1.20
CA ALA A 24 1.88 -15.18 2.41
C ALA A 24 2.29 -16.28 3.40
N ALA A 25 2.35 -15.93 4.70
CA ALA A 25 2.54 -16.90 5.77
C ALA A 25 1.45 -17.98 5.73
N ARG A 26 1.83 -19.22 6.05
CA ARG A 26 0.94 -20.40 6.03
C ARG A 26 0.78 -20.97 7.46
N GLY A 27 -0.24 -21.80 7.66
CA GLY A 27 -0.53 -22.42 8.96
C GLY A 27 -1.24 -21.48 9.95
N THR A 28 -1.30 -21.90 11.21
CA THR A 28 -2.12 -21.27 12.28
C THR A 28 -1.35 -20.30 13.17
N VAL A 29 -0.03 -20.18 13.00
CA VAL A 29 0.78 -19.19 13.71
C VAL A 29 0.58 -17.82 13.07
N ARG A 30 0.30 -16.80 13.87
CA ARG A 30 0.07 -15.42 13.41
C ARG A 30 1.34 -14.57 13.59
N THR A 31 1.52 -13.60 12.71
CA THR A 31 2.52 -12.53 12.85
C THR A 31 1.88 -11.29 13.49
N ALA A 32 0.67 -10.93 13.06
CA ALA A 32 -0.09 -9.81 13.61
C ALA A 32 -0.84 -10.17 14.90
N LYS A 33 -1.32 -9.14 15.62
CA LYS A 33 -1.97 -9.28 16.94
C LYS A 33 -3.26 -10.09 16.92
N SER A 34 -4.03 -10.06 15.82
CA SER A 34 -5.26 -10.84 15.70
C SER A 34 -5.47 -11.42 14.31
N TRP A 35 -6.42 -12.35 14.18
CA TRP A 35 -6.73 -12.93 12.85
C TRP A 35 -7.34 -11.90 11.90
N GLN A 36 -7.98 -10.85 12.43
CA GLN A 36 -8.58 -9.81 11.62
C GLN A 36 -7.53 -8.87 11.01
N THR A 37 -6.33 -8.77 11.60
CA THR A 37 -5.20 -8.00 11.06
C THR A 37 -4.20 -8.90 10.31
N GLU A 38 -4.07 -10.17 10.72
CA GLU A 38 -3.30 -11.20 10.01
C GLU A 38 -3.88 -11.49 8.62
N ALA A 39 -5.21 -11.55 8.49
CA ALA A 39 -5.87 -11.84 7.23
C ALA A 39 -5.52 -10.82 6.12
N PRO A 40 -5.71 -9.49 6.29
CA PRO A 40 -5.30 -8.53 5.28
C PRO A 40 -3.79 -8.52 5.03
N LEU A 41 -2.96 -8.80 6.04
CA LEU A 41 -1.51 -8.94 5.86
C LEU A 41 -1.17 -10.08 4.91
N ARG A 42 -1.73 -11.27 5.14
CA ARG A 42 -1.53 -12.44 4.27
C ARG A 42 -2.10 -12.20 2.88
N MET A 43 -3.26 -11.56 2.76
CA MET A 43 -3.86 -11.27 1.46
C MET A 43 -3.03 -10.26 0.65
N LEU A 44 -2.46 -9.24 1.31
CA LEU A 44 -1.51 -8.33 0.68
C LEU A 44 -0.28 -9.07 0.17
N MET A 45 0.31 -9.94 0.98
CA MET A 45 1.46 -10.77 0.58
C MET A 45 1.11 -11.75 -0.54
N ASN A 46 -0.09 -12.34 -0.51
CA ASN A 46 -0.55 -13.27 -1.54
C ASN A 46 -0.74 -12.58 -2.90
N ASN A 47 -1.20 -11.33 -2.91
CA ASN A 47 -1.29 -10.54 -4.14
C ASN A 47 0.08 -10.30 -4.80
N LEU A 48 1.19 -10.47 -4.08
CA LEU A 48 2.56 -10.32 -4.59
C LEU A 48 3.32 -11.66 -4.66
N ASP A 49 2.61 -12.78 -4.49
CA ASP A 49 3.22 -14.10 -4.65
C ASP A 49 3.64 -14.31 -6.12
N PRO A 50 4.87 -14.78 -6.42
CA PRO A 50 5.31 -15.07 -7.79
C PRO A 50 4.44 -16.05 -8.56
N GLU A 51 3.64 -16.87 -7.87
CA GLU A 51 2.68 -17.77 -8.51
C GLU A 51 1.32 -17.13 -8.77
N VAL A 52 1.10 -15.90 -8.30
CA VAL A 52 -0.18 -15.17 -8.37
C VAL A 52 -0.05 -13.90 -9.20
N ALA A 53 0.96 -13.08 -8.94
CA ALA A 53 1.15 -11.78 -9.56
C ALA A 53 1.79 -11.87 -10.94
N GLU A 54 1.41 -10.98 -11.86
CA GLU A 54 2.05 -10.88 -13.18
C GLU A 54 3.50 -10.40 -13.10
N ARG A 55 3.79 -9.39 -12.25
CA ARG A 55 5.11 -8.75 -12.08
C ARG A 55 5.30 -8.28 -10.62
N PRO A 56 5.48 -9.21 -9.66
CA PRO A 56 5.53 -8.91 -8.24
C PRO A 56 6.67 -7.96 -7.83
N GLU A 57 7.81 -8.00 -8.51
CA GLU A 57 8.97 -7.13 -8.28
C GLU A 57 8.64 -5.63 -8.46
N ASP A 58 7.63 -5.35 -9.29
CA ASP A 58 7.12 -4.00 -9.58
C ASP A 58 5.83 -3.67 -8.81
N LEU A 59 5.48 -4.52 -7.84
CA LEU A 59 4.21 -4.51 -7.09
C LEU A 59 2.96 -4.75 -7.95
N VAL A 60 3.11 -5.11 -9.23
CA VAL A 60 2.01 -5.27 -10.18
C VAL A 60 1.38 -6.65 -10.02
N VAL A 61 0.09 -6.67 -9.73
CA VAL A 61 -0.69 -7.91 -9.53
C VAL A 61 -1.26 -8.39 -10.86
N TYR A 62 -2.06 -7.56 -11.52
CA TYR A 62 -2.67 -7.84 -12.83
C TYR A 62 -3.16 -6.55 -13.50
N GLY A 63 -3.58 -6.64 -14.76
CA GLY A 63 -4.26 -5.52 -15.45
C GLY A 63 -3.32 -4.39 -15.86
N GLY A 64 -2.08 -4.72 -16.21
CA GLY A 64 -1.08 -3.79 -16.75
C GLY A 64 -0.33 -3.01 -15.67
N THR A 65 -1.00 -2.09 -14.96
CA THR A 65 -0.39 -1.24 -13.91
C THR A 65 -1.09 -1.33 -12.57
N GLY A 66 -2.00 -2.29 -12.39
CA GLY A 66 -2.69 -2.54 -11.12
C GLY A 66 -1.72 -3.04 -10.05
N ARG A 67 -1.36 -2.16 -9.11
CA ARG A 67 -0.38 -2.44 -8.05
C ARG A 67 -1.01 -2.72 -6.69
N ALA A 68 -0.36 -3.58 -5.90
CA ALA A 68 -0.79 -3.90 -4.53
C ALA A 68 -0.50 -2.77 -3.52
N ALA A 69 0.57 -2.00 -3.76
CA ALA A 69 0.97 -0.83 -2.98
C ALA A 69 1.60 0.23 -3.89
N ARG A 70 1.68 1.47 -3.41
CA ARG A 70 2.18 2.62 -4.21
C ARG A 70 3.67 2.50 -4.55
N SER A 71 4.44 2.01 -3.59
CA SER A 71 5.89 1.80 -3.65
C SER A 71 6.29 0.75 -2.61
N TRP A 72 7.54 0.29 -2.64
CA TRP A 72 8.05 -0.68 -1.67
C TRP A 72 8.09 -0.10 -0.25
N GLU A 73 8.38 1.20 -0.10
CA GLU A 73 8.33 1.88 1.20
C GLU A 73 6.89 1.93 1.74
N ALA A 74 5.91 2.13 0.86
CA ALA A 74 4.50 2.08 1.23
C ALA A 74 4.06 0.65 1.61
N TYR A 75 4.50 -0.35 0.85
CA TYR A 75 4.29 -1.76 1.17
C TYR A 75 4.85 -2.11 2.56
N ASP A 76 6.13 -1.78 2.81
CA ASP A 76 6.80 -2.06 4.07
C ASP A 76 6.10 -1.34 5.24
N ALA A 77 5.61 -0.12 5.01
CA ALA A 77 4.83 0.62 5.99
C ALA A 77 3.45 0.01 6.25
N ILE A 78 2.75 -0.53 5.23
CA ILE A 78 1.47 -1.24 5.42
C ILE A 78 1.69 -2.52 6.22
N VAL A 79 2.73 -3.30 5.88
CA VAL A 79 3.08 -4.54 6.60
C VAL A 79 3.30 -4.23 8.08
N ARG A 80 4.20 -3.31 8.41
CA ARG A 80 4.43 -2.89 9.81
C ARG A 80 3.16 -2.40 10.49
N SER A 81 2.36 -1.59 9.80
CA SER A 81 1.11 -1.08 10.35
C SER A 81 0.14 -2.20 10.71
N LEU A 82 0.02 -3.23 9.87
CA LEU A 82 -0.88 -4.37 10.11
C LEU A 82 -0.37 -5.31 11.21
N GLU A 83 0.95 -5.47 11.34
CA GLU A 83 1.57 -6.24 12.43
C GLU A 83 1.27 -5.61 13.80
N ASP A 84 1.30 -4.27 13.88
CA ASP A 84 1.11 -3.51 15.11
C ASP A 84 -0.34 -3.06 15.38
N LEU A 85 -1.26 -3.20 14.43
CA LEU A 85 -2.64 -2.68 14.55
C LEU A 85 -3.43 -3.38 15.66
N GLU A 86 -4.07 -2.60 16.54
CA GLU A 86 -4.93 -3.11 17.61
C GLU A 86 -6.35 -3.48 17.12
N ASP A 87 -7.06 -4.30 17.90
CA ASP A 87 -8.39 -4.81 17.56
C ASP A 87 -9.48 -3.73 17.50
N ASP A 88 -9.25 -2.55 18.08
CA ASP A 88 -10.16 -1.40 18.02
C ASP A 88 -9.59 -0.25 17.18
N GLU A 89 -8.63 -0.52 16.31
CA GLU A 89 -8.04 0.43 15.38
C GLU A 89 -8.38 0.12 13.91
N THR A 90 -8.28 1.14 13.07
CA THR A 90 -8.50 1.05 11.63
C THR A 90 -7.37 1.77 10.88
N LEU A 91 -6.68 1.04 10.01
CA LEU A 91 -5.69 1.56 9.07
C LEU A 91 -6.39 2.17 7.84
N LEU A 92 -6.01 3.40 7.47
CA LEU A 92 -6.44 4.04 6.24
C LEU A 92 -5.34 3.91 5.17
N VAL A 93 -5.70 3.34 4.02
CA VAL A 93 -4.83 3.21 2.85
C VAL A 93 -5.39 4.04 1.69
N GLN A 94 -4.64 5.05 1.26
CA GLN A 94 -5.00 5.93 0.15
C GLN A 94 -4.09 5.66 -1.04
N SER A 95 -4.67 5.23 -2.16
CA SER A 95 -3.96 4.87 -3.39
C SER A 95 -2.70 4.04 -3.12
N GLY A 96 -2.84 2.99 -2.31
CA GLY A 96 -1.76 2.07 -1.94
C GLY A 96 -0.72 2.62 -0.97
N LYS A 97 -0.97 3.76 -0.30
CA LYS A 97 -0.11 4.33 0.76
C LYS A 97 -0.83 4.31 2.12
N PRO A 98 -0.19 3.85 3.21
CA PRO A 98 -0.77 3.96 4.55
C PRO A 98 -0.68 5.43 5.00
N VAL A 99 -1.83 6.05 5.28
CA VAL A 99 -1.91 7.50 5.59
C VAL A 99 -2.29 7.81 7.03
N GLY A 100 -2.79 6.83 7.79
CA GLY A 100 -3.07 7.01 9.20
C GLY A 100 -3.76 5.81 9.82
N ILE A 101 -3.69 5.74 11.14
CA ILE A 101 -4.39 4.77 11.98
C ILE A 101 -5.27 5.58 12.93
N PHE A 102 -6.53 5.19 13.05
CA PHE A 102 -7.47 5.82 13.97
C PHE A 102 -8.14 4.76 14.84
N ARG A 103 -8.32 5.10 16.11
CA ARG A 103 -9.13 4.29 17.00
C ARG A 103 -10.60 4.36 16.58
N THR A 104 -11.21 3.20 16.43
CA THR A 104 -12.61 3.01 16.07
C THR A 104 -13.30 2.15 17.14
N ASN A 105 -13.60 0.89 16.83
CA ASN A 105 -14.18 -0.09 17.76
C ASN A 105 -13.97 -1.52 17.22
N PRO A 106 -14.13 -2.57 18.05
CA PRO A 106 -13.89 -3.95 17.62
C PRO A 106 -14.71 -4.45 16.43
N TRP A 107 -15.86 -3.85 16.16
CA TRP A 107 -16.76 -4.23 15.05
C TRP A 107 -16.51 -3.46 13.76
N ALA A 108 -15.69 -2.41 13.80
CA ALA A 108 -15.29 -1.66 12.62
C ALA A 108 -14.35 -2.48 11.72
N PRO A 109 -14.21 -2.13 10.43
CA PRO A 109 -13.18 -2.70 9.58
C PRO A 109 -11.76 -2.37 10.12
N ARG A 110 -10.84 -3.33 10.02
CA ARG A 110 -9.42 -3.10 10.36
C ARG A 110 -8.68 -2.28 9.31
N VAL A 111 -9.14 -2.30 8.05
CA VAL A 111 -8.54 -1.55 6.95
C VAL A 111 -9.63 -0.90 6.12
N LEU A 112 -9.48 0.39 5.81
CA LEU A 112 -10.29 1.10 4.82
C LEU A 112 -9.37 1.57 3.67
N LEU A 113 -9.78 1.26 2.43
CA LEU A 113 -9.00 1.57 1.23
C LEU A 113 -9.77 2.51 0.30
N ALA A 114 -9.08 3.53 -0.22
CA ALA A 114 -9.58 4.39 -1.27
C ALA A 114 -8.48 4.57 -2.33
N ASN A 115 -8.61 3.85 -3.45
CA ASN A 115 -7.59 3.81 -4.50
C ASN A 115 -8.11 4.45 -5.80
N SER A 116 -7.30 5.29 -6.42
CA SER A 116 -7.53 5.82 -7.78
C SER A 116 -8.79 6.68 -7.95
N ASN A 117 -9.38 7.15 -6.85
CA ASN A 117 -10.51 8.07 -6.89
C ASN A 117 -10.03 9.48 -7.26
N LEU A 118 -10.57 10.04 -8.34
CA LEU A 118 -10.35 11.42 -8.79
C LEU A 118 -11.69 12.15 -8.85
N VAL A 119 -11.67 13.47 -8.65
CA VAL A 119 -12.85 14.31 -8.84
C VAL A 119 -13.31 14.22 -10.29
N GLY A 120 -14.62 14.24 -10.55
CA GLY A 120 -15.22 13.86 -11.83
C GLY A 120 -14.57 14.49 -13.06
N ASP A 121 -14.37 15.81 -13.06
CA ASP A 121 -13.76 16.53 -14.20
C ASP A 121 -12.29 16.15 -14.45
N TRP A 122 -11.62 15.53 -13.47
CA TRP A 122 -10.23 15.11 -13.50
C TRP A 122 -10.07 13.59 -13.63
N ALA A 123 -11.15 12.81 -13.70
CA ALA A 123 -11.13 11.35 -13.79
C ALA A 123 -10.72 10.85 -15.20
N THR A 124 -9.53 11.25 -15.65
CA THR A 124 -8.98 10.94 -16.97
C THR A 124 -7.62 10.26 -16.86
N TRP A 125 -7.28 9.41 -17.83
CA TRP A 125 -5.98 8.73 -17.87
C TRP A 125 -4.76 9.66 -17.88
N PRO A 126 -4.76 10.79 -18.63
CA PRO A 126 -3.64 11.73 -18.58
C PRO A 126 -3.40 12.30 -17.18
N GLU A 127 -4.47 12.68 -16.48
CA GLU A 127 -4.38 13.24 -15.14
C GLU A 127 -3.95 12.20 -14.11
N PHE A 128 -4.49 10.98 -14.20
CA PHE A 128 -4.05 9.85 -13.38
C PHE A 128 -2.54 9.61 -13.51
N ARG A 129 -2.01 9.55 -14.75
CA ARG A 129 -0.57 9.33 -15.00
C ARG A 129 0.30 10.48 -14.51
N ARG A 130 -0.20 11.72 -14.59
CA ARG A 130 0.48 12.90 -14.04
C ARG A 130 0.65 12.76 -12.52
N LEU A 131 -0.45 12.49 -11.82
CA LEU A 131 -0.47 12.32 -10.36
C LEU A 131 0.36 11.10 -9.91
N GLU A 132 0.32 10.01 -10.68
CA GLU A 132 1.15 8.83 -10.43
C GLU A 132 2.65 9.13 -10.57
N ALA A 133 3.03 9.97 -11.55
CA ALA A 133 4.43 10.35 -11.75
C ALA A 133 4.97 11.25 -10.62
N GLU A 134 4.09 12.05 -10.00
CA GLU A 134 4.39 13.00 -8.92
C GLU A 134 4.61 12.34 -7.55
N GLY A 135 4.36 11.03 -7.42
CA GLY A 135 4.67 10.27 -6.20
C GLY A 135 3.40 9.89 -5.50
#